data_AF-A0A9E3VSS2-F1
#
_entry.id   AF-A0A9E3VSS2-F1
#
_cell.length_a   1.000
_cell.length_b   1.000
_cell.length_c   1.000
_cell.angle_alpha   90.00
_cell.angle_beta   90.00
_cell.angle_gamma   90.00
#
_symmetry.space_group_name_H-M   'P 1'
#
loop_
_entity.id
_entity.type
_entity.pdbx_description
1 polymer ?
#
loop_
_entity_poly.entity_id
_entity_poly.type
_entity_poly.pdbx_seq_one_letter_code
_entity_poly.pdbx_strand_id
1 'polypeptide(L)'
;MGDASDMADIDRFMRSEEGNEYLENIRAGVKGRVIVDVSFGNEVHRISTTLHLDDGNVFEAQQSEHEVDALRENFREAIEREYFKDFPERRPR
;
A
#
# COMPACT_ATOMS: atom_id res chain seq x y z
N MET A 1 -4.40 -20.43 3.44
CA MET A 1 -5.12 -19.46 4.30
C MET A 1 -4.09 -18.42 4.72
N GLY A 2 -3.96 -17.35 3.95
CA GLY A 2 -2.97 -16.28 4.15
C GLY A 2 -3.27 -15.13 3.21
N ASP A 3 -3.42 -15.46 1.92
CA ASP A 3 -3.58 -14.52 0.81
C ASP A 3 -4.74 -13.53 1.00
N ALA A 4 -5.93 -14.01 1.38
CA ALA A 4 -7.08 -13.14 1.62
C ALA A 4 -6.92 -12.23 2.85
N SER A 5 -6.21 -12.70 3.88
CA SER A 5 -5.90 -11.88 5.06
C SER A 5 -4.84 -10.84 4.72
N ASP A 6 -3.86 -11.22 3.92
CA ASP A 6 -2.76 -10.36 3.51
C ASP A 6 -3.25 -9.24 2.59
N MET A 7 -4.09 -9.58 1.60
CA MET A 7 -4.76 -8.58 0.78
C MET A 7 -5.64 -7.64 1.61
N ALA A 8 -6.35 -8.14 2.62
CA ALA A 8 -7.18 -7.29 3.47
C ALA A 8 -6.34 -6.32 4.31
N ASP A 9 -5.15 -6.73 4.77
CA ASP A 9 -4.24 -5.84 5.49
C ASP A 9 -3.61 -4.81 4.57
N ILE A 10 -3.31 -5.18 3.32
CA ILE A 10 -2.85 -4.24 2.30
C ILE A 10 -3.95 -3.21 1.99
N ASP A 11 -5.20 -3.63 1.80
CA ASP A 11 -6.32 -2.71 1.58
C ASP A 11 -6.51 -1.75 2.77
N ARG A 12 -6.37 -2.27 4.00
CA ARG A 12 -6.39 -1.47 5.23
C ARG A 12 -5.26 -0.46 5.26
N PHE A 13 -4.05 -0.86 4.88
CA PHE A 13 -2.94 0.07 4.79
C PHE A 13 -3.21 1.15 3.73
N MET A 14 -3.59 0.76 2.50
CA MET A 14 -3.80 1.70 1.38
C MET A 14 -4.93 2.71 1.64
N ARG A 15 -5.91 2.39 2.49
CA ARG A 15 -6.97 3.33 2.89
C ARG A 15 -6.67 4.13 4.16
N SER A 16 -5.64 3.74 4.92
CA SER A 16 -5.23 4.47 6.13
C SER A 16 -4.63 5.84 5.77
N GLU A 17 -4.65 6.77 6.72
CA GLU A 17 -4.08 8.11 6.53
C GLU A 17 -2.56 8.04 6.33
N GLU A 18 -1.87 7.26 7.17
CA GLU A 18 -0.42 7.04 7.14
C GLU A 18 -0.01 6.29 5.88
N GLY A 19 -0.79 5.30 5.44
CA GLY A 19 -0.53 4.60 4.19
C GLY A 19 -0.69 5.50 2.97
N ASN A 20 -1.72 6.34 2.93
CA ASN A 20 -1.87 7.34 1.87
C ASN A 20 -0.72 8.34 1.88
N GLU A 21 -0.33 8.88 3.05
CA GLU A 21 0.80 9.80 3.15
C GLU A 21 2.12 9.16 2.69
N TYR A 22 2.37 7.91 3.10
CA TYR A 22 3.55 7.14 2.68
C TYR A 22 3.59 6.95 1.16
N LEU A 23 2.48 6.50 0.56
CA LEU A 23 2.40 6.26 -0.89
C LEU A 23 2.45 7.57 -1.70
N GLU A 24 1.86 8.65 -1.20
CA GLU A 24 1.97 9.98 -1.83
C GLU A 24 3.40 10.54 -1.76
N ASN A 25 4.12 10.30 -0.65
CA ASN A 25 5.54 10.66 -0.55
C ASN A 25 6.38 9.90 -1.58
N ILE A 26 6.13 8.60 -1.78
CA ILE A 26 6.79 7.81 -2.84
C ILE A 26 6.45 8.40 -4.21
N ARG A 27 5.17 8.63 -4.49
CA ARG A 27 4.70 9.21 -5.75
C ARG A 27 5.39 10.55 -6.02
N ALA A 28 5.46 11.44 -5.03
CA ALA A 28 6.11 12.74 -5.16
C ALA A 28 7.63 12.61 -5.36
N GLY A 29 8.27 11.62 -4.73
CA GLY A 29 9.71 11.37 -4.83
C GLY A 29 10.16 10.86 -6.19
N VAL A 30 9.30 10.11 -6.90
CA VAL A 30 9.65 9.52 -8.21
C VAL A 30 9.06 10.29 -9.40
N LYS A 31 8.02 11.10 -9.21
CA LYS A 31 7.47 11.94 -10.28
C LYS A 31 8.52 12.94 -10.78
N GLY A 32 8.60 13.09 -12.09
CA GLY A 32 9.61 13.92 -12.73
C GLY A 32 9.32 14.17 -14.20
N ARG A 33 10.38 14.44 -14.99
CA ARG A 33 10.22 14.67 -16.44
C ARG A 33 9.83 13.41 -17.21
N VAL A 34 10.34 12.25 -16.77
CA VAL A 34 10.15 10.95 -17.45
C VAL A 34 8.97 10.19 -16.87
N ILE A 35 8.81 10.17 -15.55
CA ILE A 35 7.69 9.52 -14.87
C ILE A 35 6.57 10.54 -14.69
N VAL A 36 5.47 10.35 -15.43
CA VAL A 36 4.31 11.25 -15.43
C VAL A 36 3.26 10.83 -14.41
N ASP A 37 3.15 9.53 -14.13
CA ASP A 37 2.24 9.03 -13.11
C ASP A 37 2.74 7.80 -12.35
N VAL A 38 2.17 7.57 -11.17
CA VAL A 38 2.46 6.42 -10.31
C VAL A 38 1.16 5.89 -9.74
N SER A 39 0.87 4.61 -9.99
CA SER A 39 -0.28 3.92 -9.42
C SER A 39 0.17 2.77 -8.52
N PHE A 40 -0.58 2.56 -7.44
CA PHE A 40 -0.35 1.48 -6.48
C PHE A 40 -1.51 0.48 -6.56
N GLY A 41 -1.19 -0.81 -6.55
CA GLY A 41 -2.17 -1.89 -6.60
C GLY A 41 -2.03 -2.84 -5.43
N ASN A 42 -3.15 -3.39 -4.96
CA ASN A 42 -3.14 -4.48 -3.99
C ASN A 42 -2.93 -5.80 -4.74
N GLU A 43 -1.75 -6.38 -4.58
CA GLU A 43 -1.40 -7.70 -5.09
C GLU A 43 -1.23 -8.69 -3.94
N VAL A 44 -1.26 -9.97 -4.27
CA VAL A 44 -1.11 -11.02 -3.25
C VAL A 44 0.25 -10.87 -2.54
N HIS A 45 0.18 -10.62 -1.23
CA HIS A 45 1.30 -10.36 -0.30
C HIS A 45 2.07 -9.04 -0.48
N ARG A 46 1.69 -8.13 -1.37
CA ARG A 46 2.42 -6.86 -1.54
C ARG A 46 1.60 -5.74 -2.19
N ILE A 47 2.09 -4.52 -2.07
CA ILE A 47 1.67 -3.41 -2.93
C ILE A 47 2.52 -3.41 -4.21
N SER A 48 1.87 -3.46 -5.38
CA SER A 48 2.54 -3.24 -6.65
C SER A 48 2.67 -1.74 -6.92
N THR A 49 3.86 -1.31 -7.37
CA THR A 49 4.08 0.07 -7.84
C THR A 49 4.20 0.07 -9.34
N THR A 50 3.35 0.81 -10.03
CA THR A 50 3.36 0.96 -11.48
C THR A 50 3.74 2.38 -11.84
N LEU A 51 4.84 2.54 -12.58
CA LEU A 51 5.36 3.81 -13.08
C LEU A 51 4.89 4.01 -14.51
N HIS A 52 4.21 5.12 -14.78
CA HIS A 52 3.77 5.51 -16.11
C HIS A 52 4.71 6.57 -16.67
N LEU A 53 5.29 6.30 -17.84
CA LEU A 53 6.26 7.18 -18.49
C LEU A 53 5.58 8.09 -19.52
N ASP A 54 6.26 9.18 -19.85
CA ASP A 54 5.79 10.18 -20.83
C ASP A 54 5.67 9.63 -22.26
N ASP A 55 6.44 8.60 -22.60
CA ASP A 55 6.38 7.88 -23.88
C ASP A 55 5.27 6.82 -23.97
N GLY A 56 4.46 6.68 -22.91
CA GLY A 56 3.38 5.71 -22.80
C GLY A 56 3.82 4.31 -22.36
N ASN A 57 5.11 4.10 -22.08
CA ASN A 57 5.57 2.86 -21.47
C ASN A 57 5.20 2.79 -19.98
N VAL A 58 5.10 1.55 -19.50
CA VAL A 58 4.75 1.24 -18.11
C VAL A 58 5.81 0.31 -17.54
N PHE A 59 6.27 0.62 -16.32
CA PHE A 59 7.21 -0.21 -15.58
C PHE A 59 6.61 -0.61 -14.23
N GLU A 60 6.65 -1.91 -13.93
CA GLU A 60 6.31 -2.42 -12.61
C GLU A 60 7.56 -2.50 -11.74
N ALA A 61 7.51 -1.85 -10.59
CA ALA A 61 8.54 -1.91 -9.57
C ALA A 61 8.05 -2.74 -8.39
N GLN A 62 8.88 -3.67 -7.94
CA GLN A 62 8.66 -4.47 -6.75
C GLN A 62 9.64 -4.04 -5.68
N GLN A 63 9.14 -3.60 -4.53
CA GLN A 63 9.94 -3.14 -3.41
C GLN A 63 9.63 -4.01 -2.19
N SER A 64 10.65 -4.50 -1.50
CA SER A 64 10.45 -5.35 -0.31
C SER A 64 9.76 -4.61 0.84
N GLU A 65 9.90 -3.28 0.91
CA GLU A 65 9.18 -2.43 1.87
C GLU A 65 7.66 -2.41 1.65
N HIS A 66 7.20 -2.84 0.47
CA HIS A 66 5.78 -2.98 0.13
C HIS A 66 5.23 -4.39 0.36
N GLU A 67 6.03 -5.32 0.87
CA GLU A 67 5.56 -6.64 1.26
C GLU A 67 4.71 -6.56 2.53
N VAL A 68 3.68 -7.41 2.63
CA VAL A 68 2.71 -7.36 3.73
C VAL A 68 3.37 -7.47 5.10
N ASP A 69 4.44 -8.24 5.23
CA ASP A 69 5.16 -8.39 6.50
C ASP A 69 5.85 -7.09 6.91
N ALA A 70 6.50 -6.39 5.97
CA ALA A 70 7.10 -5.09 6.20
C ALA A 70 6.02 -4.04 6.54
N LEU A 71 4.88 -4.07 5.87
CA LEU A 71 3.76 -3.17 6.17
C LEU A 71 3.20 -3.41 7.58
N ARG A 72 3.05 -4.68 7.99
CA ARG A 72 2.60 -5.06 9.34
C ARG A 72 3.60 -4.72 10.43
N GLU A 73 4.88 -4.70 10.11
CA GLU A 73 5.93 -4.29 11.06
C GLU A 73 5.91 -2.76 11.26
N ASN A 74 5.86 -1.99 10.17
CA ASN A 74 6.00 -0.54 10.22
C ASN A 74 4.68 0.21 10.47
N PHE A 75 3.54 -0.36 10.08
CA PHE A 75 2.23 0.31 10.08
C PHE A 75 1.14 -0.49 10.81
N ARG A 76 1.54 -1.32 11.78
CA ARG A 76 0.61 -2.15 12.57
C ARG A 76 -0.57 -1.36 13.11
N GLU A 77 -0.30 -0.22 13.74
CA GLU A 77 -1.31 0.59 14.43
C GLU A 77 -2.33 1.16 13.44
N ALA A 78 -1.88 1.59 12.26
CA ALA A 78 -2.74 2.09 11.20
C ALA A 78 -3.64 0.97 10.64
N ILE A 79 -3.06 -0.20 10.35
CA ILE A 79 -3.78 -1.37 9.85
C ILE A 79 -4.82 -1.85 10.88
N GLU A 80 -4.44 -1.92 12.16
CA GLU A 80 -5.33 -2.33 13.24
C GLU A 80 -6.49 -1.34 13.45
N ARG A 81 -6.20 -0.03 13.40
CA ARG A 81 -7.24 1.01 13.47
C ARG A 81 -8.25 0.86 12.33
N GLU A 82 -7.78 0.61 11.13
CA GLU A 82 -8.62 0.33 9.97
C GLU A 82 -9.39 -0.99 10.13
N TYR A 83 -8.77 -2.04 10.66
CA TYR A 83 -9.42 -3.32 10.98
C TYR A 83 -10.61 -3.13 11.93
N PHE A 84 -10.48 -2.30 12.96
CA PHE A 84 -11.57 -1.99 13.89
C PHE A 84 -12.64 -1.04 13.34
N LYS A 85 -12.48 -0.52 12.11
CA LYS A 85 -13.58 0.09 11.35
C LYS A 85 -14.39 -0.99 10.63
N ASP A 86 -13.75 -2.03 10.12
CA ASP A 86 -14.43 -3.18 9.50
C ASP A 86 -15.16 -4.04 10.54
N PHE A 87 -14.56 -4.19 11.73
CA PHE A 87 -15.07 -5.04 12.83
C PHE A 87 -15.13 -4.28 14.16
N PRO A 88 -16.05 -3.31 14.33
CA PRO A 88 -16.15 -2.50 15.55
C PRO A 88 -16.39 -3.34 16.81
N GLU A 89 -17.07 -4.48 16.69
CA GLU A 89 -17.40 -5.40 17.78
C GLU A 89 -16.18 -6.13 18.37
N ARG A 90 -15.05 -6.14 17.65
CA ARG A 90 -13.81 -6.82 18.05
C ARG A 90 -12.85 -5.92 18.82
N ARG A 91 -13.20 -4.65 19.04
CA ARG A 91 -12.36 -3.73 19.79
C ARG A 91 -12.13 -4.25 21.21
N PRO A 92 -10.88 -4.24 21.71
CA PRO A 92 -10.61 -4.59 23.10
C PRO A 92 -11.39 -3.64 24.02
N ARG A 93 -12.02 -4.22 25.05
CA ARG A 93 -12.79 -3.49 26.07
C ARG A 93 -11.90 -2.88 27.13
#